data_AF-A0A2N3I7J9-F1
#
_entry.id   AF-A0A2N3I7J9-F1
#
_cell.length_a   1.000
_cell.length_b   1.000
_cell.length_c   1.000
_cell.angle_alpha   90.00
_cell.angle_beta   90.00
_cell.angle_gamma   90.00
#
_symmetry.space_group_name_H-M   'P 1'
#
loop_
_entity.id
_entity.type
_entity.pdbx_description
1 polymer ?
#
loop_
_entity_poly.entity_id
_entity_poly.type
_entity_poly.pdbx_seq_one_letter_code
_entity_poly.pdbx_strand_id
1 'polypeptide(L)'
;MKTATTFLLVFFLCSQSNLFAQENRLNKEGEKEGRWKEYFKDGKLAGTGVYENGKKEGKWTEYSDWHHITIKVRYKNGKKEGKEIWCRNQKFFKTRLKLKKVSKIAGKIRFKNGKRNGRSISYHKNGKLSSTGVYKNGTLEGEHKIYWENGNINRKEIYKNGKQEGEWHWYSKNGKLEEKGTYKNGVREGEWTTYNEDGSVNQKAMFKNGRTKDEYPIEVINTDNTNP
;
A
#
# COMPACT_ATOMS: atom_id res chain seq x y z
N MET A 1 -50.87 54.19 -39.00
CA MET A 1 -51.87 53.10 -39.14
C MET A 1 -51.17 51.84 -39.66
N LYS A 2 -51.49 50.69 -39.05
CA LYS A 2 -51.13 49.29 -39.41
C LYS A 2 -49.73 48.81 -38.92
N THR A 3 -49.66 48.23 -37.71
CA THR A 3 -49.74 46.79 -37.33
C THR A 3 -48.44 46.02 -37.66
N ALA A 4 -47.56 45.78 -36.68
CA ALA A 4 -47.52 44.63 -35.79
C ALA A 4 -47.10 43.31 -36.47
N THR A 5 -45.90 42.81 -36.17
CA THR A 5 -45.69 41.36 -36.02
C THR A 5 -44.47 41.08 -35.13
N THR A 6 -44.78 40.63 -33.92
CA THR A 6 -43.88 40.02 -32.95
C THR A 6 -43.30 38.73 -33.52
N PHE A 7 -41.97 38.62 -33.62
CA PHE A 7 -41.30 37.33 -33.78
C PHE A 7 -40.77 36.88 -32.42
N LEU A 8 -41.56 36.04 -31.75
CA LEU A 8 -41.09 35.13 -30.71
C LEU A 8 -40.16 34.12 -31.39
N LEU A 9 -38.86 34.18 -31.12
CA LEU A 9 -37.95 33.09 -31.46
C LEU A 9 -37.40 32.50 -30.17
N VAL A 10 -37.98 31.33 -29.89
CA VAL A 10 -37.76 30.43 -28.77
C VAL A 10 -36.27 30.11 -28.65
N PHE A 11 -35.57 30.75 -27.70
CA PHE A 11 -34.28 30.24 -27.24
C PHE A 11 -34.55 29.02 -26.36
N PHE A 12 -34.35 27.85 -26.96
CA PHE A 12 -34.22 26.58 -26.26
C PHE A 12 -33.19 26.74 -25.13
N LEU A 13 -33.68 26.76 -23.89
CA LEU A 13 -32.90 26.54 -22.68
C LEU A 13 -32.39 25.10 -22.70
N CYS A 14 -31.36 24.83 -23.50
CA CYS A 14 -30.57 23.62 -23.34
C CYS A 14 -29.71 23.83 -22.08
N SER A 15 -30.23 23.27 -21.00
CA SER A 15 -29.68 23.24 -19.65
C SER A 15 -28.16 23.34 -19.60
N GLN A 16 -27.65 24.45 -19.07
CA GLN A 16 -26.34 24.48 -18.44
C GLN A 16 -26.38 23.61 -17.17
N SER A 17 -26.41 22.29 -17.33
CA SER A 17 -26.09 21.35 -16.25
C SER A 17 -24.59 21.05 -16.24
N ASN A 18 -23.79 22.11 -16.21
CA ASN A 18 -22.50 22.08 -15.51
C ASN A 18 -22.47 23.24 -14.52
N LEU A 19 -23.57 23.34 -13.76
CA LEU A 19 -23.60 24.04 -12.49
C LEU A 19 -22.44 23.49 -11.67
N PHE A 20 -21.49 24.35 -11.30
CA PHE A 20 -20.36 24.08 -10.41
C PHE A 20 -20.70 22.91 -9.49
N ALA A 21 -20.02 21.77 -9.65
CA ALA A 21 -20.23 20.64 -8.76
C ALA A 21 -19.89 21.09 -7.34
N GLN A 22 -20.91 21.50 -6.61
CA GLN A 22 -20.81 22.06 -5.27
C GLN A 22 -20.16 21.01 -4.39
N GLU A 23 -19.05 21.36 -3.76
CA GLU A 23 -18.35 20.44 -2.87
C GLU A 23 -19.11 20.32 -1.55
N ASN A 24 -18.98 19.16 -0.89
CA ASN A 24 -19.49 18.90 0.46
C ASN A 24 -21.03 19.01 0.60
N ARG A 25 -21.77 18.51 -0.40
CA ARG A 25 -23.24 18.52 -0.45
C ARG A 25 -23.86 17.30 0.25
N LEU A 26 -24.93 17.52 1.01
CA LEU A 26 -25.79 16.42 1.48
C LEU A 26 -26.95 16.14 0.51
N ASN A 27 -27.40 14.89 0.40
CA ASN A 27 -28.65 14.51 -0.27
C ASN A 27 -29.88 14.85 0.61
N LYS A 28 -31.08 14.53 0.13
CA LYS A 28 -32.35 14.86 0.84
C LYS A 28 -32.45 14.13 2.19
N GLU A 29 -31.77 13.00 2.29
CA GLU A 29 -31.70 12.12 3.44
C GLU A 29 -30.60 12.54 4.44
N GLY A 30 -29.85 13.62 4.14
CA GLY A 30 -28.78 14.13 5.00
C GLY A 30 -27.44 13.38 4.85
N GLU A 31 -27.31 12.53 3.84
CA GLU A 31 -26.09 11.76 3.56
C GLU A 31 -25.17 12.51 2.59
N LYS A 32 -23.86 12.23 2.65
CA LYS A 32 -22.87 12.84 1.75
C LYS A 32 -23.10 12.44 0.29
N GLU A 33 -23.05 13.40 -0.62
CA GLU A 33 -23.30 13.19 -2.06
C GLU A 33 -22.38 14.08 -2.93
N GLY A 34 -21.87 13.51 -4.01
CA GLY A 34 -21.01 14.22 -4.97
C GLY A 34 -19.59 14.44 -4.47
N ARG A 35 -18.93 15.50 -4.97
CA ARG A 35 -17.52 15.78 -4.67
C ARG A 35 -17.35 16.23 -3.23
N TRP A 36 -16.34 15.68 -2.56
CA TRP A 36 -16.11 15.93 -1.15
C TRP A 36 -14.64 16.20 -0.83
N LYS A 37 -14.43 17.06 0.16
CA LYS A 37 -13.15 17.31 0.83
C LYS A 37 -13.28 16.94 2.30
N GLU A 38 -12.43 16.04 2.75
CA GLU A 38 -12.30 15.66 4.15
C GLU A 38 -11.12 16.41 4.76
N TYR A 39 -11.27 16.78 6.03
CA TYR A 39 -10.26 17.51 6.78
C TYR A 39 -9.97 16.77 8.08
N PHE A 40 -8.71 16.84 8.51
CA PHE A 40 -8.28 16.39 9.82
C PHE A 40 -8.79 17.33 10.90
N LYS A 41 -8.69 16.92 12.17
CA LYS A 41 -9.15 17.73 13.31
C LYS A 41 -8.44 19.09 13.41
N ASP A 42 -7.21 19.18 12.91
CA ASP A 42 -6.42 20.41 12.85
C ASP A 42 -6.72 21.28 11.62
N GLY A 43 -7.73 20.91 10.81
CA GLY A 43 -8.15 21.66 9.62
C GLY A 43 -7.33 21.38 8.36
N LYS A 44 -6.30 20.52 8.41
CA LYS A 44 -5.54 20.13 7.20
C LYS A 44 -6.38 19.23 6.30
N LEU A 45 -6.20 19.34 4.99
CA LEU A 45 -6.89 18.49 4.01
C LEU A 45 -6.48 17.02 4.19
N ALA A 46 -7.44 16.17 4.52
CA ALA A 46 -7.28 14.73 4.74
C ALA A 46 -7.56 13.89 3.49
N GLY A 47 -8.45 14.36 2.62
CA GLY A 47 -8.68 13.66 1.35
C GLY A 47 -9.73 14.31 0.48
N THR A 48 -9.76 13.89 -0.78
CA THR A 48 -10.74 14.32 -1.76
C THR A 48 -11.23 13.14 -2.58
N GLY A 49 -12.50 13.16 -2.94
CA GLY A 49 -13.12 12.13 -3.77
C GLY A 49 -14.61 12.35 -3.93
N VAL A 50 -15.34 11.28 -4.23
CA VAL A 50 -16.79 11.31 -4.43
C VAL A 50 -17.47 10.44 -3.39
N TYR A 51 -18.57 10.95 -2.85
CA TYR A 51 -19.56 10.19 -2.10
C TYR A 51 -20.79 9.94 -2.97
N GLU A 52 -21.37 8.76 -2.86
CA GLU A 52 -22.68 8.41 -3.41
C GLU A 52 -23.49 7.74 -2.29
N ASN A 53 -24.66 8.30 -1.94
CA ASN A 53 -25.52 7.82 -0.83
C ASN A 53 -24.73 7.56 0.47
N GLY A 54 -23.94 8.56 0.88
CA GLY A 54 -23.14 8.51 2.11
C GLY A 54 -21.91 7.61 2.05
N LYS A 55 -21.62 6.93 0.93
CA LYS A 55 -20.49 5.99 0.79
C LYS A 55 -19.43 6.50 -0.18
N LYS A 56 -18.15 6.32 0.15
CA LYS A 56 -17.04 6.65 -0.76
C LYS A 56 -17.16 5.82 -2.04
N GLU A 57 -17.07 6.48 -3.18
CA GLU A 57 -17.14 5.85 -4.50
C GLU A 57 -16.02 6.37 -5.41
N GLY A 58 -15.56 5.52 -6.33
CA GLY A 58 -14.60 5.91 -7.34
C GLY A 58 -13.22 6.24 -6.78
N LYS A 59 -12.48 7.12 -7.47
CA LYS A 59 -11.10 7.45 -7.11
C LYS A 59 -11.06 8.46 -5.96
N TRP A 60 -10.26 8.15 -4.96
CA TRP A 60 -9.98 8.99 -3.81
C TRP A 60 -8.49 9.30 -3.73
N THR A 61 -8.18 10.53 -3.35
CA THR A 61 -6.84 10.96 -2.96
C THR A 61 -6.88 11.28 -1.48
N GLU A 62 -6.17 10.50 -0.68
CA GLU A 62 -6.07 10.70 0.77
C GLU A 62 -4.65 11.18 1.11
N TYR A 63 -4.55 11.95 2.17
CA TYR A 63 -3.30 12.49 2.70
C TYR A 63 -3.06 11.88 4.07
N SER A 64 -1.80 11.72 4.47
CA SER A 64 -1.46 11.26 5.82
C SER A 64 -1.12 12.44 6.71
N ASP A 65 -1.60 12.42 7.96
CA ASP A 65 -1.30 13.41 9.00
C ASP A 65 0.18 13.45 9.38
N TRP A 66 0.80 12.27 9.44
CA TRP A 66 2.10 12.09 10.10
C TRP A 66 3.28 12.11 9.13
N HIS A 67 3.05 12.02 7.83
CA HIS A 67 4.10 11.98 6.83
C HIS A 67 3.59 12.54 5.51
N HIS A 68 4.47 13.14 4.71
CA HIS A 68 4.15 13.63 3.37
C HIS A 68 3.83 12.49 2.37
N ILE A 69 2.83 11.67 2.67
CA ILE A 69 2.34 10.56 1.86
C ILE A 69 0.99 10.96 1.28
N THR A 70 0.86 10.76 -0.02
CA THR A 70 -0.41 10.83 -0.73
C THR A 70 -0.81 9.42 -1.12
N ILE A 71 -2.03 9.01 -0.79
CA ILE A 71 -2.60 7.71 -1.08
C ILE A 71 -3.62 7.90 -2.20
N LYS A 72 -3.43 7.18 -3.30
CA LYS A 72 -4.43 7.10 -4.38
C LYS A 72 -5.09 5.74 -4.30
N VAL A 73 -6.38 5.73 -4.01
CA VAL A 73 -7.16 4.50 -3.80
C VAL A 73 -8.47 4.62 -4.58
N ARG A 74 -9.10 3.48 -4.86
CA ARG A 74 -10.45 3.44 -5.42
C ARG A 74 -11.38 2.77 -4.41
N TYR A 75 -12.58 3.30 -4.28
CA TYR A 75 -13.64 2.75 -3.47
C TYR A 75 -14.78 2.27 -4.38
N LYS A 76 -15.50 1.26 -3.90
CA LYS A 76 -16.78 0.79 -4.41
C LYS A 76 -17.70 0.51 -3.22
N ASN A 77 -18.84 1.17 -3.15
CA ASN A 77 -19.80 1.07 -2.04
C ASN A 77 -19.13 1.27 -0.67
N GLY A 78 -18.24 2.25 -0.55
CA GLY A 78 -17.52 2.57 0.68
C GLY A 78 -16.37 1.61 1.04
N LYS A 79 -16.11 0.57 0.24
CA LYS A 79 -15.02 -0.38 0.46
C LYS A 79 -13.90 -0.18 -0.55
N LYS A 80 -12.64 -0.31 -0.12
CA LYS A 80 -11.48 -0.25 -1.02
C LYS A 80 -11.57 -1.34 -2.09
N GLU A 81 -11.36 -0.96 -3.35
CA GLU A 81 -11.50 -1.83 -4.51
C GLU A 81 -10.42 -1.51 -5.55
N GLY A 82 -9.71 -2.53 -6.03
CA GLY A 82 -8.64 -2.36 -7.01
C GLY A 82 -7.34 -1.84 -6.40
N LYS A 83 -6.62 -0.99 -7.12
CA LYS A 83 -5.24 -0.62 -6.79
C LYS A 83 -5.19 0.60 -5.85
N GLU A 84 -4.51 0.44 -4.73
CA GLU A 84 -4.04 1.53 -3.87
C GLU A 84 -2.55 1.81 -4.14
N ILE A 85 -2.18 3.09 -4.15
CA ILE A 85 -0.83 3.56 -4.42
C ILE A 85 -0.43 4.56 -3.35
N TRP A 86 0.66 4.29 -2.64
CA TRP A 86 1.28 5.23 -1.71
C TRP A 86 2.37 6.01 -2.43
N CYS A 87 2.35 7.33 -2.32
CA CYS A 87 3.34 8.22 -2.90
C CYS A 87 4.01 9.04 -1.80
N ARG A 88 5.33 8.97 -1.67
CA ARG A 88 6.13 9.79 -0.77
C ARG A 88 6.49 11.11 -1.47
N ASN A 89 6.15 12.23 -0.86
CA ASN A 89 6.52 13.54 -1.38
C ASN A 89 7.98 13.82 -1.02
N GLN A 90 8.80 14.03 -2.04
CA GLN A 90 10.19 14.45 -1.92
C GLN A 90 10.29 15.94 -2.25
N LYS A 91 11.00 16.70 -1.40
CA LYS A 91 11.35 18.10 -1.68
C LYS A 91 12.58 18.10 -2.58
N PHE A 92 12.49 18.68 -3.77
CA PHE A 92 13.66 18.95 -4.60
C PHE A 92 13.94 20.46 -4.59
N PHE A 93 15.19 20.84 -4.33
CA PHE A 93 15.65 22.21 -4.48
C PHE A 93 16.02 22.43 -5.96
N LYS A 94 15.20 23.17 -6.70
CA LYS A 94 15.58 23.69 -8.02
C LYS A 94 15.82 25.19 -7.84
N THR A 95 17.09 25.54 -7.53
CA THR A 95 17.58 26.89 -7.20
C THR A 95 16.85 27.62 -6.05
N ARG A 96 17.46 28.69 -5.54
CA ARG A 96 17.20 29.35 -4.23
C ARG A 96 15.73 29.77 -3.94
N LEU A 97 14.79 29.65 -4.88
CA LEU A 97 13.43 30.19 -4.74
C LEU A 97 12.26 29.28 -5.20
N LYS A 98 12.46 28.03 -5.68
CA LYS A 98 11.32 27.16 -6.09
C LYS A 98 11.45 25.72 -5.60
N LEU A 99 10.74 25.39 -4.51
CA LEU A 99 10.55 24.02 -4.05
C LEU A 99 9.58 23.28 -4.99
N LYS A 100 10.08 22.35 -5.82
CA LYS A 100 9.20 21.42 -6.54
C LYS A 100 8.97 20.19 -5.65
N LYS A 101 7.74 20.03 -5.14
CA LYS A 101 7.32 18.77 -4.50
C LYS A 101 7.14 17.74 -5.60
N VAL A 102 7.93 16.67 -5.57
CA VAL A 102 7.79 15.53 -6.48
C VAL A 102 7.28 14.34 -5.70
N SER A 103 6.15 13.76 -6.10
CA SER A 103 5.61 12.56 -5.48
C SER A 103 6.22 11.31 -6.13
N LYS A 104 7.00 10.55 -5.38
CA LYS A 104 7.59 9.27 -5.81
C LYS A 104 6.76 8.12 -5.25
N ILE A 105 6.47 7.11 -6.07
CA ILE A 105 5.73 5.92 -5.61
C ILE A 105 6.55 5.21 -4.52
N ALA A 106 5.97 5.04 -3.35
CA ALA A 106 6.52 4.30 -2.22
C ALA A 106 5.99 2.86 -2.16
N GLY A 107 4.81 2.60 -2.72
CA GLY A 107 4.31 1.25 -2.88
C GLY A 107 2.95 1.18 -3.54
N LYS A 108 2.51 -0.06 -3.80
CA LYS A 108 1.26 -0.41 -4.48
C LYS A 108 0.71 -1.67 -3.83
N ILE A 109 -0.59 -1.71 -3.59
CA ILE A 109 -1.30 -2.92 -3.17
C ILE A 109 -2.65 -3.01 -3.87
N ARG A 110 -3.20 -4.20 -3.96
CA ARG A 110 -4.55 -4.42 -4.50
C ARG A 110 -5.52 -4.78 -3.39
N PHE A 111 -6.75 -4.32 -3.52
CA PHE A 111 -7.87 -4.59 -2.66
C PHE A 111 -9.02 -5.21 -3.46
N LYS A 112 -9.81 -6.04 -2.81
CA LYS A 112 -11.11 -6.51 -3.28
C LYS A 112 -12.07 -6.51 -2.09
N ASN A 113 -13.20 -5.84 -2.20
CA ASN A 113 -14.21 -5.73 -1.14
C ASN A 113 -13.63 -5.29 0.21
N GLY A 114 -12.70 -4.34 0.20
CA GLY A 114 -12.05 -3.80 1.40
C GLY A 114 -10.90 -4.64 1.96
N LYS A 115 -10.65 -5.84 1.44
CA LYS A 115 -9.55 -6.72 1.89
C LYS A 115 -8.39 -6.69 0.90
N ARG A 116 -7.14 -6.76 1.40
CA ARG A 116 -5.95 -6.88 0.54
C ARG A 116 -6.06 -8.16 -0.30
N ASN A 117 -5.96 -8.04 -1.62
CA ASN A 117 -6.13 -9.16 -2.54
C ASN A 117 -5.37 -8.93 -3.84
N GLY A 118 -4.30 -9.70 -4.04
CA GLY A 118 -3.38 -9.62 -5.17
C GLY A 118 -1.99 -9.13 -4.79
N ARG A 119 -1.20 -8.75 -5.80
CA ARG A 119 0.19 -8.33 -5.64
C ARG A 119 0.33 -7.05 -4.81
N SER A 120 1.32 -7.06 -3.93
CA SER A 120 1.83 -5.93 -3.16
C SER A 120 3.29 -5.68 -3.52
N ILE A 121 3.68 -4.41 -3.62
CA ILE A 121 5.02 -3.96 -3.98
C ILE A 121 5.35 -2.74 -3.14
N SER A 122 6.52 -2.72 -2.50
CA SER A 122 7.04 -1.55 -1.78
C SER A 122 8.40 -1.15 -2.33
N TYR A 123 8.74 0.13 -2.20
CA TYR A 123 9.99 0.70 -2.71
C TYR A 123 10.76 1.42 -1.60
N HIS A 124 12.08 1.29 -1.65
CA HIS A 124 13.02 2.01 -0.80
C HIS A 124 12.98 3.52 -1.09
N LYS A 125 13.59 4.34 -0.22
CA LYS A 125 13.68 5.80 -0.44
C LYS A 125 14.39 6.15 -1.76
N ASN A 126 15.40 5.36 -2.12
CA ASN A 126 16.11 5.46 -3.40
C ASN A 126 15.25 5.03 -4.63
N GLY A 127 14.08 4.42 -4.43
CA GLY A 127 13.16 3.97 -5.47
C GLY A 127 13.38 2.56 -5.99
N LYS A 128 14.40 1.86 -5.50
CA LYS A 128 14.58 0.43 -5.77
C LYS A 128 13.52 -0.39 -5.02
N LEU A 129 13.29 -1.61 -5.50
CA LEU A 129 12.34 -2.54 -4.90
C LEU A 129 12.76 -2.84 -3.45
N SER A 130 11.80 -2.81 -2.53
CA SER A 130 12.01 -3.08 -1.10
C SER A 130 11.35 -4.38 -0.68
N SER A 131 10.13 -4.63 -1.15
CA SER A 131 9.48 -5.92 -0.96
C SER A 131 8.42 -6.21 -2.03
N THR A 132 8.13 -7.49 -2.21
CA THR A 132 6.99 -7.99 -3.00
C THR A 132 6.32 -9.13 -2.28
N GLY A 133 5.00 -9.21 -2.38
CA GLY A 133 4.23 -10.36 -1.90
C GLY A 133 2.85 -10.42 -2.53
N VAL A 134 2.11 -11.49 -2.26
CA VAL A 134 0.73 -11.66 -2.75
C VAL A 134 -0.21 -11.83 -1.56
N TYR A 135 -1.30 -11.10 -1.56
CA TYR A 135 -2.37 -11.25 -0.57
C TYR A 135 -3.55 -12.02 -1.15
N LYS A 136 -4.20 -12.85 -0.35
CA LYS A 136 -5.48 -13.49 -0.65
C LYS A 136 -6.44 -13.19 0.49
N ASN A 137 -7.52 -12.44 0.21
CA ASN A 137 -8.55 -12.11 1.21
C ASN A 137 -8.02 -11.50 2.54
N GLY A 138 -6.95 -10.72 2.48
CA GLY A 138 -6.35 -10.05 3.63
C GLY A 138 -5.11 -10.73 4.19
N THR A 139 -4.84 -11.99 3.85
CA THR A 139 -3.68 -12.76 4.35
C THR A 139 -2.59 -12.87 3.29
N LEU A 140 -1.32 -12.82 3.71
CA LEU A 140 -0.17 -13.05 2.82
C LEU A 140 -0.14 -14.53 2.38
N GLU A 141 0.12 -14.77 1.11
CA GLU A 141 0.02 -16.08 0.47
C GLU A 141 1.10 -16.23 -0.61
N GLY A 142 1.78 -17.38 -0.64
CA GLY A 142 2.86 -17.68 -1.56
C GLY A 142 4.15 -16.93 -1.26
N GLU A 143 4.92 -16.64 -2.30
CA GLU A 143 6.26 -16.06 -2.15
C GLU A 143 6.22 -14.59 -1.71
N HIS A 144 7.01 -14.30 -0.68
CA HIS A 144 7.33 -12.97 -0.20
C HIS A 144 8.84 -12.75 -0.31
N LYS A 145 9.23 -11.68 -1.00
CA LYS A 145 10.63 -11.29 -1.18
C LYS A 145 10.87 -9.93 -0.55
N ILE A 146 11.98 -9.81 0.14
CA ILE A 146 12.47 -8.56 0.72
C ILE A 146 13.85 -8.29 0.12
N TYR A 147 14.16 -7.03 -0.14
CA TYR A 147 15.35 -6.60 -0.86
C TYR A 147 16.13 -5.58 -0.05
N TRP A 148 17.44 -5.66 -0.12
CA TRP A 148 18.34 -4.61 0.36
C TRP A 148 18.21 -3.34 -0.49
N GLU A 149 18.65 -2.20 0.03
CA GLU A 149 18.62 -0.93 -0.71
C GLU A 149 19.44 -0.95 -2.00
N ASN A 150 20.46 -1.81 -2.09
CA ASN A 150 21.25 -1.97 -3.31
C ASN A 150 20.50 -2.74 -4.41
N GLY A 151 19.38 -3.40 -4.10
CA GLY A 151 18.55 -4.19 -5.01
C GLY A 151 18.76 -5.70 -4.90
N ASN A 152 19.76 -6.15 -4.15
CA ASN A 152 19.97 -7.57 -3.89
C ASN A 152 18.86 -8.11 -2.98
N ILE A 153 18.55 -9.39 -3.12
CA ILE A 153 17.59 -10.06 -2.24
C ILE A 153 18.17 -10.08 -0.83
N ASN A 154 17.34 -9.73 0.15
CA ASN A 154 17.60 -9.84 1.57
C ASN A 154 16.97 -11.13 2.09
N ARG A 155 15.65 -11.32 1.86
CA ARG A 155 14.95 -12.55 2.28
C ARG A 155 14.05 -13.08 1.17
N LYS A 156 13.93 -14.40 1.12
CA LYS A 156 12.87 -15.12 0.41
C LYS A 156 12.13 -15.99 1.42
N GLU A 157 10.82 -15.87 1.42
CA GLU A 157 9.94 -16.50 2.40
C GLU A 157 8.71 -17.01 1.65
N ILE A 158 8.16 -18.14 2.09
CA ILE A 158 6.87 -18.63 1.58
C ILE A 158 5.84 -18.53 2.70
N TYR A 159 4.65 -18.05 2.37
CA TYR A 159 3.52 -17.93 3.30
C TYR A 159 2.32 -18.74 2.85
N LYS A 160 1.56 -19.26 3.81
CA LYS A 160 0.26 -19.89 3.61
C LYS A 160 -0.68 -19.43 4.72
N ASN A 161 -1.82 -18.88 4.35
CA ASN A 161 -2.81 -18.32 5.30
C ASN A 161 -2.18 -17.32 6.29
N GLY A 162 -1.21 -16.52 5.83
CA GLY A 162 -0.53 -15.52 6.65
C GLY A 162 0.56 -16.05 7.59
N LYS A 163 0.86 -17.36 7.59
CA LYS A 163 1.96 -17.96 8.35
C LYS A 163 3.09 -18.40 7.42
N GLN A 164 4.34 -18.36 7.88
CA GLN A 164 5.46 -18.92 7.11
C GLN A 164 5.29 -20.43 6.92
N GLU A 165 5.49 -20.91 5.70
CA GLU A 165 5.25 -22.29 5.29
C GLU A 165 6.15 -22.65 4.12
N GLY A 166 7.14 -23.51 4.32
CA GLY A 166 8.10 -23.93 3.32
C GLY A 166 9.45 -23.22 3.44
N GLU A 167 10.16 -23.15 2.31
CA GLU A 167 11.53 -22.66 2.24
C GLU A 167 11.68 -21.21 2.69
N TRP A 168 12.76 -20.96 3.43
CA TRP A 168 13.16 -19.64 3.88
C TRP A 168 14.66 -19.46 3.68
N HIS A 169 15.03 -18.29 3.17
CA HIS A 169 16.41 -17.95 2.87
C HIS A 169 16.71 -16.51 3.27
N TRP A 170 17.86 -16.29 3.88
CA TRP A 170 18.42 -14.97 4.18
C TRP A 170 19.77 -14.80 3.50
N TYR A 171 19.95 -13.64 2.87
CA TYR A 171 21.11 -13.29 2.09
C TYR A 171 21.71 -11.97 2.59
N SER A 172 23.04 -11.93 2.60
CA SER A 172 23.85 -10.74 2.85
C SER A 172 23.54 -9.62 1.85
N LYS A 173 23.98 -8.38 2.15
CA LYS A 173 23.94 -7.26 1.19
C LYS A 173 24.68 -7.58 -0.12
N ASN A 174 25.72 -8.41 -0.08
CA ASN A 174 26.50 -8.81 -1.24
C ASN A 174 25.87 -9.98 -2.03
N GLY A 175 24.70 -10.48 -1.59
CA GLY A 175 23.96 -11.54 -2.28
C GLY A 175 24.37 -12.97 -1.92
N LYS A 176 25.34 -13.13 -1.00
CA LYS A 176 25.72 -14.44 -0.46
C LYS A 176 24.65 -14.96 0.50
N LEU A 177 24.34 -16.25 0.43
CA LEU A 177 23.41 -16.91 1.34
C LEU A 177 24.04 -17.00 2.73
N GLU A 178 23.34 -16.52 3.75
CA GLU A 178 23.82 -16.50 5.15
C GLU A 178 23.09 -17.55 5.99
N GLU A 179 21.79 -17.76 5.74
CA GLU A 179 20.98 -18.74 6.47
C GLU A 179 19.89 -19.30 5.56
N LYS A 180 19.58 -20.59 5.73
CA LYS A 180 18.41 -21.22 5.11
C LYS A 180 17.77 -22.24 6.04
N GLY A 181 16.50 -22.51 5.79
CA GLY A 181 15.75 -23.58 6.44
C GLY A 181 14.31 -23.62 5.99
N THR A 182 13.48 -24.35 6.71
CA THR A 182 12.07 -24.52 6.41
C THR A 182 11.22 -24.06 7.58
N TYR A 183 10.11 -23.38 7.29
CA TYR A 183 9.04 -23.11 8.25
C TYR A 183 7.86 -24.04 8.02
N LYS A 184 7.15 -24.37 9.10
CA LYS A 184 5.88 -25.06 9.05
C LYS A 184 4.93 -24.42 10.04
N ASN A 185 3.77 -23.95 9.59
CA ASN A 185 2.79 -23.26 10.43
C ASN A 185 3.37 -22.07 11.24
N GLY A 186 4.36 -21.37 10.69
CA GLY A 186 5.00 -20.22 11.32
C GLY A 186 6.13 -20.55 12.31
N VAL A 187 6.54 -21.81 12.45
CA VAL A 187 7.69 -22.19 13.29
C VAL A 187 8.77 -22.90 12.47
N ARG A 188 10.04 -22.78 12.89
CA ARG A 188 11.18 -23.48 12.27
C ARG A 188 10.98 -24.99 12.34
N GLU A 189 11.24 -25.68 11.23
CA GLU A 189 11.11 -27.14 11.11
C GLU A 189 12.24 -27.69 10.25
N GLY A 190 12.79 -28.85 10.62
CA GLY A 190 13.84 -29.52 9.86
C GLY A 190 15.25 -28.95 10.09
N GLU A 191 16.16 -29.22 9.16
CA GLU A 191 17.55 -28.75 9.21
C GLU A 191 17.61 -27.26 8.86
N TRP A 192 18.22 -26.48 9.74
CA TRP A 192 18.59 -25.10 9.51
C TRP A 192 20.09 -25.01 9.34
N THR A 193 20.55 -24.26 8.34
CA THR A 193 21.98 -24.13 8.03
C THR A 193 22.36 -22.65 7.96
N THR A 194 23.45 -22.30 8.63
CA THR A 194 24.13 -21.00 8.47
C THR A 194 25.43 -21.18 7.70
N TYR A 195 25.86 -20.11 7.03
CA TYR A 195 27.02 -20.13 6.15
C TYR A 195 28.01 -19.04 6.53
N ASN A 196 29.29 -19.32 6.37
CA ASN A 196 30.37 -18.34 6.46
C ASN A 196 30.41 -17.45 5.22
N GLU A 197 31.22 -16.39 5.26
CA GLU A 197 31.38 -15.48 4.12
C GLU A 197 31.93 -16.17 2.85
N ASP A 198 32.71 -17.25 2.98
CA ASP A 198 33.23 -18.03 1.86
C ASP A 198 32.19 -19.03 1.28
N GLY A 199 31.02 -19.14 1.91
CA GLY A 199 29.97 -20.08 1.54
C GLY A 199 30.10 -21.47 2.16
N SER A 200 31.14 -21.73 2.97
CA SER A 200 31.24 -22.95 3.76
C SER A 200 30.14 -22.99 4.84
N VAL A 201 29.73 -24.19 5.23
CA VAL A 201 28.74 -24.37 6.30
C VAL A 201 29.39 -23.95 7.62
N ASN A 202 28.76 -22.98 8.29
CA ASN A 202 29.18 -22.54 9.62
C ASN A 202 28.52 -23.39 10.72
N GLN A 203 27.20 -23.56 10.64
CA GLN A 203 26.43 -24.32 11.63
C GLN A 203 25.23 -25.02 10.99
N LYS A 204 24.88 -26.17 11.55
CA LYS A 204 23.60 -26.85 11.31
C LYS A 204 22.87 -27.08 12.64
N ALA A 205 21.55 -26.97 12.62
CA ALA A 205 20.69 -27.28 13.76
C ALA A 205 19.40 -27.97 13.29
N MET A 206 18.89 -28.91 14.08
CA MET A 206 17.65 -29.63 13.77
C MET A 206 16.49 -29.10 14.62
N PHE A 207 15.48 -28.54 13.96
CA PHE A 207 14.28 -28.01 14.61
C PHE A 207 13.09 -28.96 14.46
N LYS A 208 12.33 -29.09 15.55
CA LYS A 208 11.01 -29.73 15.55
C LYS A 208 10.03 -28.85 16.31
N ASN A 209 8.98 -28.37 15.64
CA ASN A 209 8.00 -27.44 16.20
C ASN A 209 8.66 -26.19 16.84
N GLY A 210 9.64 -25.62 16.15
CA GLY A 210 10.38 -24.44 16.60
C GLY A 210 11.41 -24.67 17.70
N ARG A 211 11.59 -25.91 18.20
CA ARG A 211 12.58 -26.24 19.23
C ARG A 211 13.76 -27.00 18.64
N THR A 212 14.96 -26.66 19.08
CA THR A 212 16.20 -27.39 18.78
C THR A 212 16.62 -28.22 19.99
N LYS A 213 17.35 -29.33 19.77
CA LYS A 213 18.01 -30.10 20.83
C LYS A 213 19.33 -29.49 21.29
N ASP A 214 19.94 -28.69 20.42
CA ASP A 214 21.19 -27.98 20.70
C ASP A 214 20.81 -26.72 21.50
N GLU A 215 20.98 -26.77 22.82
CA GLU A 215 20.64 -25.67 23.74
C GLU A 215 21.42 -24.39 23.38
N TYR A 216 20.80 -23.54 22.57
CA TYR A 216 20.79 -22.09 22.80
C TYR A 216 19.38 -21.59 22.44
N PRO A 217 18.63 -21.03 23.41
CA PRO A 217 17.30 -20.51 23.13
C PRO A 217 17.43 -19.26 22.25
N ILE A 218 16.97 -19.34 21.00
CA ILE A 218 16.76 -18.14 20.19
C ILE A 218 15.35 -17.65 20.51
N GLU A 219 15.29 -16.46 21.11
CA GLU A 219 14.05 -15.77 21.45
C GLU A 219 13.11 -15.73 20.26
N VAL A 220 11.82 -15.97 20.54
CA VAL A 220 10.74 -15.72 19.59
C VAL A 220 10.78 -14.24 19.25
N ILE A 221 11.39 -13.88 18.11
CA ILE A 221 11.27 -12.54 17.58
C ILE A 221 9.82 -12.39 17.13
N ASN A 222 8.98 -11.87 18.03
CA ASN A 222 7.71 -11.28 17.66
C ASN A 222 8.01 -10.24 16.58
N THR A 223 7.59 -10.51 15.35
CA THR A 223 7.75 -9.59 14.22
C THR A 223 6.82 -8.38 14.28
N ASP A 224 6.14 -8.17 15.41
CA ASP A 224 5.50 -6.93 15.76
C ASP A 224 6.51 -6.00 16.45
N ASN A 225 7.48 -5.47 15.70
CA ASN A 225 8.08 -4.16 15.92
C ASN A 225 9.35 -3.98 15.06
N THR A 226 9.20 -3.42 13.86
CA THR A 226 10.15 -2.42 13.36
C THR A 226 9.44 -1.46 12.41
N ASN A 227 8.97 -0.34 12.94
CA ASN A 227 9.05 0.96 12.29
C ASN A 227 9.55 1.93 13.37
N PRO A 228 10.60 2.72 13.09
CA PRO A 228 10.36 4.05 12.49
C PRO A 228 10.91 4.22 11.08
#